data_AF-A0A3D3ZQR3-F1
#
_entry.id   AF-A0A3D3ZQR3-F1
#
_cell.length_a   1.000
_cell.length_b   1.000
_cell.length_c   1.000
_cell.angle_alpha   90.00
_cell.angle_beta   90.00
_cell.angle_gamma   90.00
#
_symmetry.space_group_name_H-M   'P 1'
#
loop_
_entity.id
_entity.type
_entity.pdbx_description
1 polymer ?
#
loop_
_entity_poly.entity_id
_entity_poly.type
_entity_poly.pdbx_seq_one_letter_code
_entity_poly.pdbx_strand_id
1 'polypeptide(L)'
;MKHVAFVIVFLASPVFAQDADEASVAAMTAAILDADCLVTVENGDAVLQASGLTEEETMSVIATMYAAGSVALEADGTMKLIDEACE
;
A
#
# COMPACT_ATOMS: atom_id res chain seq x y z
N MET A 1 -49.41 13.22 -17.64
CA MET A 1 -48.53 12.07 -17.89
C MET A 1 -47.10 12.52 -17.62
N LYS A 2 -46.71 12.53 -16.34
CA LYS A 2 -45.89 11.50 -15.65
C LYS A 2 -44.41 11.72 -15.94
N HIS A 3 -43.79 12.52 -15.07
CA HIS A 3 -42.35 12.74 -14.98
C HIS A 3 -41.63 11.39 -14.90
N VAL A 4 -40.89 11.04 -15.94
CA VAL A 4 -39.97 9.90 -15.87
C VAL A 4 -38.71 10.42 -15.20
N ALA A 5 -38.65 10.22 -13.88
CA ALA A 5 -37.46 10.43 -13.09
C ALA A 5 -36.37 9.49 -13.60
N PHE A 6 -35.29 10.06 -14.14
CA PHE A 6 -34.07 9.33 -14.47
C PHE A 6 -33.35 9.04 -13.16
N VAL A 7 -33.64 7.88 -12.57
CA VAL A 7 -32.97 7.39 -11.37
C VAL A 7 -31.54 7.06 -11.76
N ILE A 8 -30.60 7.92 -11.36
CA ILE A 8 -29.17 7.59 -11.31
C ILE A 8 -29.04 6.52 -10.22
N VAL A 9 -29.07 5.25 -10.61
CA VAL A 9 -28.60 4.16 -9.77
C VAL A 9 -27.08 4.30 -9.73
N PHE A 10 -26.58 4.99 -8.70
CA PHE A 10 -25.22 4.81 -8.25
C PHE A 10 -25.09 3.32 -7.90
N LEU A 11 -24.42 2.56 -8.77
CA LEU A 11 -23.96 1.23 -8.44
C LEU A 11 -23.01 1.40 -7.26
N ALA A 12 -23.52 1.16 -6.05
CA ALA A 12 -22.70 0.94 -4.88
C ALA A 12 -21.95 -0.37 -5.14
N SER A 13 -20.78 -0.25 -5.77
CA SER A 13 -19.79 -1.32 -5.79
C SER A 13 -19.53 -1.73 -4.34
N PRO A 14 -19.40 -3.03 -4.04
CA PRO A 14 -19.02 -3.45 -2.70
C PRO A 14 -17.64 -2.85 -2.40
N VAL A 15 -17.59 -1.97 -1.41
CA VAL A 15 -16.35 -1.43 -0.81
C VAL A 15 -15.75 -2.54 0.04
N PHE A 16 -15.27 -3.60 -0.60
CA PHE A 16 -14.59 -4.72 0.06
C PHE A 16 -13.45 -5.17 -0.86
N ALA A 17 -12.22 -5.01 -0.37
CA ALA A 17 -10.95 -5.24 -1.07
C ALA A 17 -10.59 -4.20 -2.14
N GLN A 18 -10.45 -2.93 -1.74
CA GLN A 18 -9.58 -2.03 -2.52
C GLN A 18 -8.14 -2.41 -2.17
N ASP A 19 -7.58 -3.36 -2.92
CA ASP A 19 -6.13 -3.54 -2.98
C ASP A 19 -5.47 -2.18 -3.19
N ALA A 20 -4.31 -1.97 -2.58
CA ALA A 20 -3.57 -0.74 -2.81
C ALA A 20 -3.33 -0.53 -4.30
N ASP A 21 -3.54 0.70 -4.77
CA ASP A 21 -3.27 1.03 -6.15
C ASP A 21 -1.77 0.94 -6.46
N GLU A 22 -1.45 0.69 -7.73
CA GLU A 22 -0.07 0.48 -8.18
C GLU A 22 0.85 1.69 -7.90
N ALA A 23 0.31 2.91 -7.88
CA ALA A 23 1.12 4.11 -7.62
C ALA A 23 1.51 4.18 -6.13
N SER A 24 0.58 3.84 -5.23
CA SER A 24 0.86 3.73 -3.80
C SER A 24 1.87 2.62 -3.48
N VAL A 25 1.75 1.47 -4.15
CA VAL A 25 2.75 0.39 -4.03
C VAL A 25 4.11 0.86 -4.53
N ALA A 26 4.18 1.53 -5.69
CA ALA A 26 5.44 2.05 -6.22
C ALA A 26 6.08 3.11 -5.31
N ALA A 27 5.27 3.99 -4.71
CA ALA A 27 5.75 5.00 -3.77
C ALA A 27 6.36 4.37 -2.52
N MET A 28 5.71 3.34 -1.96
CA MET A 28 6.25 2.59 -0.83
C MET A 28 7.53 1.83 -1.21
N THR A 29 7.54 1.14 -2.35
CA THR A 29 8.76 0.45 -2.84
C THR A 29 9.93 1.42 -2.97
N ALA A 30 9.73 2.60 -3.56
CA ALA A 30 10.78 3.61 -3.68
C ALA A 30 11.27 4.10 -2.30
N ALA A 31 10.36 4.34 -1.36
CA ALA A 31 10.73 4.75 0.00
C ALA A 31 11.54 3.67 0.74
N ILE A 32 11.22 2.39 0.53
CA ILE A 32 11.97 1.28 1.12
C ILE A 32 13.34 1.12 0.45
N LEU A 33 13.44 1.32 -0.87
CA LEU A 33 14.72 1.33 -1.59
C LEU A 33 15.65 2.44 -1.09
N ASP A 34 15.12 3.64 -0.86
CA ASP A 34 15.87 4.77 -0.30
C ASP A 34 16.30 4.53 1.17
N ALA A 35 15.68 3.57 1.84
CA ALA A 35 15.99 3.15 3.21
C ALA A 35 16.85 1.86 3.28
N ASP A 36 17.65 1.61 2.23
CA ASP A 36 18.51 0.43 2.14
C ASP A 36 17.74 -0.90 2.23
N CYS A 37 16.55 -0.94 1.61
CA CYS A 37 15.70 -2.11 1.46
C CYS A 37 15.08 -2.68 2.76
N LEU A 38 15.24 -1.98 3.89
CA LEU A 38 14.79 -2.43 5.20
C LEU A 38 13.94 -1.38 5.88
N VAL A 39 12.84 -1.84 6.47
CA VAL A 39 12.00 -1.05 7.37
C VAL A 39 12.07 -1.66 8.75
N THR A 40 12.65 -0.93 9.70
CA THR A 40 12.80 -1.32 11.09
C THR A 40 11.91 -0.45 11.98
N VAL A 41 11.88 -0.75 13.28
CA VAL A 41 11.16 0.07 14.27
C VAL A 41 11.75 1.47 14.42
N GLU A 42 13.03 1.66 14.07
CA GLU A 42 13.72 2.95 14.15
C GLU A 42 13.51 3.84 12.94
N ASN A 43 13.38 3.26 11.73
CA ASN A 43 13.23 4.02 10.49
C ASN A 43 11.80 3.99 9.90
N GLY A 44 10.90 3.17 10.45
CA GLY A 44 9.54 2.97 9.94
C GLY A 44 8.79 4.26 9.67
N ASP A 45 8.69 5.15 10.67
CA ASP A 45 8.01 6.43 10.51
C ASP A 45 8.60 7.30 9.38
N ALA A 46 9.93 7.25 9.21
CA ALA A 46 10.61 8.01 8.16
C ALA A 46 10.33 7.42 6.77
N VAL A 47 10.33 6.09 6.63
CA VAL A 47 9.95 5.40 5.39
C VAL A 47 8.50 5.69 5.02
N LEU A 48 7.59 5.61 6.00
CA LEU A 48 6.18 5.92 5.79
C LEU A 48 5.99 7.38 5.34
N GLN A 49 6.67 8.32 6.00
CA GLN A 49 6.61 9.72 5.60
C GLN A 49 7.21 9.97 4.21
N ALA A 50 8.30 9.28 3.85
CA ALA A 50 8.93 9.37 2.53
C ALA A 50 8.05 8.81 1.41
N SER A 51 7.24 7.78 1.70
CA SER A 51 6.27 7.25 0.75
C SER A 51 5.16 8.26 0.39
N GLY A 52 4.94 9.27 1.25
CA GLY A 52 3.89 10.27 1.08
C GLY A 52 2.48 9.71 1.29
N LEU A 53 2.36 8.47 1.75
CA LEU A 53 1.11 7.78 2.00
C LEU A 53 0.53 8.16 3.36
N THR A 54 -0.80 8.14 3.44
CA THR A 54 -1.49 8.16 4.73
C THR A 54 -1.31 6.84 5.46
N GLU A 55 -1.66 6.80 6.74
CA GLU A 55 -1.60 5.57 7.56
C GLU A 55 -2.53 4.47 7.02
N GLU A 56 -3.73 4.84 6.56
CA GLU A 56 -4.70 3.89 5.99
C GLU A 56 -4.19 3.29 4.67
N GLU A 57 -3.66 4.14 3.77
CA GLU A 57 -3.05 3.69 2.52
C GLU A 57 -1.82 2.81 2.78
N THR A 58 -0.99 3.19 3.74
CA THR A 58 0.18 2.43 4.18
C THR A 58 -0.20 1.02 4.59
N MET A 59 -1.21 0.86 5.46
CA MET A 59 -1.63 -0.47 5.91
C MET A 59 -2.16 -1.32 4.76
N SER A 60 -2.90 -0.71 3.83
CA SER A 60 -3.37 -1.40 2.62
C SER A 60 -2.20 -1.83 1.74
N VAL A 61 -1.23 -0.93 1.49
CA VAL A 61 -0.05 -1.19 0.66
C VAL A 61 0.81 -2.30 1.25
N ILE A 62 1.13 -2.25 2.55
CA ILE A 62 1.93 -3.29 3.20
C ILE A 62 1.22 -4.65 3.10
N ALA A 63 -0.10 -4.69 3.31
CA ALA A 63 -0.88 -5.92 3.16
C ALA A 63 -0.84 -6.45 1.73
N THR A 64 -1.00 -5.58 0.71
CA THR A 64 -0.90 -5.94 -0.70
C THR A 64 0.50 -6.44 -1.05
N MET A 65 1.56 -5.75 -0.63
CA MET A 65 2.95 -6.15 -0.87
C MET A 65 3.27 -7.49 -0.21
N TYR A 66 2.80 -7.71 1.02
CA TYR A 66 3.00 -8.98 1.72
C TYR A 66 2.28 -10.13 1.01
N ALA A 67 1.02 -9.91 0.59
CA ALA A 67 0.26 -10.91 -0.16
C ALA A 67 0.89 -11.22 -1.53
N ALA A 68 1.52 -10.23 -2.16
CA ALA A 68 2.26 -10.39 -3.42
C ALA A 68 3.65 -11.03 -3.23
N GLY A 69 4.14 -11.15 -1.99
CA GLY A 69 5.48 -11.64 -1.69
C GLY A 69 6.61 -10.65 -2.03
N SER A 70 6.28 -9.37 -2.26
CA SER A 70 7.28 -8.33 -2.52
C SER A 70 7.91 -7.79 -1.24
N VAL A 71 7.34 -8.09 -0.08
CA VAL A 71 7.98 -7.84 1.22
C VAL A 71 7.91 -9.07 2.11
N ALA A 72 8.91 -9.26 2.96
CA ALA A 72 8.94 -10.27 3.99
C ALA A 72 9.04 -9.61 5.38
N LEU A 73 8.24 -10.08 6.34
CA LEU A 73 8.43 -9.74 7.75
C LEU A 73 9.38 -10.75 8.40
N GLU A 74 10.41 -10.23 9.04
CA GLU A 74 11.33 -11.00 9.87
C GLU A 74 10.81 -11.14 11.30
N ALA A 75 11.42 -12.05 12.06
CA ALA A 75 10.96 -12.38 13.43
C ALA A 75 11.17 -11.24 14.43
N ASP A 76 12.06 -10.30 14.12
CA ASP A 76 12.36 -9.12 14.94
C ASP A 76 11.44 -7.92 14.63
N GLY A 77 10.53 -8.06 13.67
CA GLY A 77 9.64 -7.00 13.22
C GLY A 77 10.20 -6.15 12.08
N THR A 78 11.39 -6.45 11.57
CA THR A 78 11.93 -5.83 10.36
C THR A 78 11.15 -6.30 9.14
N MET A 79 10.79 -5.37 8.25
CA MET A 79 10.24 -5.69 6.94
C MET A 79 11.33 -5.49 5.88
N LYS A 80 11.58 -6.52 5.08
CA LYS A 80 12.55 -6.52 3.98
C LYS A 80 11.83 -6.47 2.64
N LEU A 81 12.28 -5.59 1.74
CA LEU A 81 11.86 -5.59 0.33
C LEU A 81 12.53 -6.74 -0.43
N ILE A 82 11.74 -7.47 -1.20
CA ILE A 82 12.17 -8.53 -2.10
C ILE A 82 12.16 -7.97 -3.52
N ASP A 83 13.30 -7.40 -3.92
CA ASP A 83 13.52 -6.77 -5.21
C ASP A 83 14.95 -7.03 -5.69
N GLU A 84 15.18 -7.05 -7.00
CA GLU A 84 16.52 -7.26 -7.59
C GLU A 84 17.51 -6.17 -7.16
N ALA A 85 17.05 -4.95 -6.85
CA ALA A 85 17.89 -3.87 -6.34
C ALA A 85 18.34 -4.07 -4.88
N CYS A 86 17.78 -5.06 -4.19
CA CYS A 86 18.01 -5.36 -2.77
C CYS A 86 18.82 -6.65 -2.53
N GLU A 87 19.39 -7.23 -3.59
CA GLU A 87 20.25 -8.44 -3.57
C GLU A 87 21.73 -8.16 -3.33
#